data_AF-A0A7V8WQZ2-F1
#
_entry.id   AF-A0A7V8WQZ2-F1
#
_cell.length_a   1.000
_cell.length_b   1.000
_cell.length_c   1.000
_cell.angle_alpha   90.00
_cell.angle_beta   90.00
_cell.angle_gamma   90.00
#
_symmetry.space_group_name_H-M   'P 1'
#
loop_
_entity.id
_entity.type
_entity.pdbx_description
1 polymer ?
#
loop_
_entity_poly.entity_id
_entity_poly.type
_entity_poly.pdbx_seq_one_letter_code
_entity_poly.pdbx_strand_id
1 'polypeptide(L)'
;MSLAIFFISTFGAGASAVMVALGMLGLGIGMAFVQSPTSNAATNSLPADAVGGGMGIYSGAFFLGAGTGPALIGALLAARQEAGAVAINPLYTLDAAPYSDAFLALAVAPLIALIAALGLRGGSTGNRHSTPDRERR
;
A
#
# COMPACT_ATOMS: atom_id res chain seq x y z
N MET A 1 0.34 -2.28 -7.00
CA MET A 1 0.10 -0.84 -6.74
C MET A 1 1.39 -0.02 -6.72
N SER A 2 2.47 -0.45 -6.05
CA SER A 2 3.74 0.32 -6.01
C SER A 2 4.28 0.68 -7.38
N LEU A 3 4.24 -0.26 -8.33
CA LEU A 3 4.64 -0.02 -9.73
C LEU A 3 3.81 1.09 -10.40
N ALA A 4 2.50 1.13 -10.14
CA ALA A 4 1.62 2.15 -10.71
C ALA A 4 1.90 3.53 -10.12
N ILE A 5 2.16 3.61 -8.82
CA ILE A 5 2.55 4.86 -8.14
C ILE A 5 3.92 5.33 -8.64
N PHE A 6 4.87 4.40 -8.81
CA PHE A 6 6.19 4.68 -9.40
C PHE A 6 6.09 5.16 -10.85
N PHE A 7 5.16 4.60 -11.63
CA PHE A 7 4.85 5.08 -12.97
C PHE A 7 4.36 6.54 -12.94
N ILE A 8 3.48 6.89 -12.00
CA ILE A 8 3.03 8.29 -11.84
C ILE A 8 4.18 9.20 -11.42
N SER A 9 5.04 8.75 -10.51
CA SER A 9 6.25 9.50 -10.13
C SER A 9 7.13 9.81 -11.34
N THR A 10 7.37 8.81 -12.20
CA THR A 10 8.33 8.93 -13.31
C THR A 10 7.73 9.64 -14.52
N PHE A 11 6.48 9.33 -14.89
CA PHE A 11 5.87 9.76 -16.15
C PHE A 11 4.60 10.59 -15.98
N GLY A 12 3.99 10.59 -14.79
CA GLY A 12 2.72 11.27 -14.52
C GLY A 12 2.88 12.68 -13.93
N ALA A 13 3.92 12.91 -13.12
CA ALA A 13 4.13 14.19 -12.45
C ALA A 13 4.42 15.32 -13.46
N GLY A 14 3.51 16.29 -13.57
CA GLY A 14 3.60 17.39 -14.53
C GLY A 14 3.29 16.99 -15.99
N ALA A 15 2.81 15.77 -16.22
CA ALA A 15 2.41 15.29 -17.55
C ALA A 15 0.90 15.53 -17.81
N SER A 16 0.38 14.94 -18.89
CA SER A 16 -1.05 15.04 -19.24
C SER A 16 -1.95 14.24 -18.29
N ALA A 17 -3.21 14.66 -18.18
CA ALA A 17 -4.22 13.96 -17.37
C ALA A 17 -4.38 12.48 -17.76
N VAL A 18 -4.18 12.15 -19.05
CA VAL A 18 -4.23 10.77 -19.55
C VAL A 18 -3.12 9.90 -18.94
N MET A 19 -1.89 10.43 -18.82
CA MET A 19 -0.78 9.68 -18.20
C MET A 19 -1.06 9.42 -16.72
N VAL A 20 -1.58 10.42 -16.01
CA VAL A 20 -1.99 10.25 -14.61
C VAL A 20 -3.11 9.21 -14.48
N ALA A 21 -4.11 9.26 -15.38
CA ALA A 21 -5.22 8.30 -15.40
C ALA A 21 -4.75 6.86 -15.61
N LEU A 22 -3.77 6.61 -16.47
CA LEU A 22 -3.18 5.28 -16.66
C LEU A 22 -2.54 4.74 -15.38
N GLY A 23 -1.81 5.60 -14.65
CA GLY A 23 -1.26 5.23 -13.35
C GLY A 23 -2.34 4.99 -12.30
N MET A 24 -3.37 5.84 -12.26
CA MET A 24 -4.52 5.69 -11.36
C MET A 24 -5.33 4.42 -11.63
N LEU A 25 -5.45 3.99 -12.89
CA LEU A 25 -6.04 2.71 -13.25
C LEU A 25 -5.27 1.55 -12.61
N GLY A 26 -3.94 1.54 -12.73
CA GLY A 26 -3.09 0.54 -12.09
C GLY A 26 -3.17 0.58 -10.56
N LEU A 27 -3.33 1.76 -9.96
CA LEU A 27 -3.57 1.92 -8.53
C LEU A 27 -4.92 1.27 -8.13
N GLY A 28 -5.99 1.55 -8.87
CA GLY A 28 -7.33 1.00 -8.64
C GLY A 28 -7.37 -0.53 -8.74
N ILE A 29 -6.75 -1.10 -9.78
CA ILE A 29 -6.59 -2.56 -9.92
C ILE A 29 -5.85 -3.12 -8.70
N GLY A 30 -4.73 -2.50 -8.31
CA GLY A 30 -3.98 -2.93 -7.14
C GLY A 30 -4.79 -2.87 -5.84
N MET A 31 -5.60 -1.83 -5.65
CA MET A 31 -6.48 -1.70 -4.50
C MET A 31 -7.55 -2.80 -4.47
N ALA A 32 -8.15 -3.14 -5.61
CA ALA A 32 -9.14 -4.22 -5.69
C ALA A 32 -8.54 -5.58 -5.26
N PHE A 33 -7.29 -5.86 -5.65
CA PHE A 33 -6.58 -7.08 -5.24
C PHE A 33 -6.14 -7.10 -3.78
N VAL A 34 -6.11 -5.96 -3.09
CA VAL A 34 -5.78 -5.90 -1.67
C VAL A 34 -7.02 -5.90 -0.81
N GLN A 35 -8.00 -5.03 -1.09
CA GLN A 35 -9.17 -4.83 -0.25
C GLN A 35 -9.99 -6.10 -0.06
N SER A 36 -10.23 -6.86 -1.12
CA SER A 36 -11.08 -8.07 -1.02
C SER A 36 -10.41 -9.17 -0.19
N PRO A 37 -9.15 -9.57 -0.44
CA PRO A 37 -8.48 -10.56 0.40
C PRO A 37 -8.24 -10.11 1.83
N THR A 38 -7.89 -8.83 2.07
CA THR A 38 -7.64 -8.35 3.44
C THR A 38 -8.90 -8.29 4.27
N SER A 39 -10.02 -7.83 3.69
CA SER A 39 -11.32 -7.83 4.36
C SER A 39 -11.76 -9.26 4.69
N ASN A 40 -11.68 -10.18 3.73
CA ASN A 40 -12.03 -11.59 3.95
C ASN A 40 -11.11 -12.28 4.97
N ALA A 41 -9.81 -11.97 4.97
CA ALA A 41 -8.89 -12.51 5.96
C ALA A 41 -9.18 -11.96 7.37
N ALA A 42 -9.50 -10.66 7.47
CA ALA A 42 -9.86 -10.04 8.74
C ALA A 42 -11.14 -10.65 9.32
N THR A 43 -12.21 -10.76 8.53
CA THR A 43 -13.47 -11.35 8.99
C THR A 43 -13.32 -12.81 9.40
N ASN A 44 -12.62 -13.62 8.60
CA ASN A 44 -12.43 -15.05 8.89
C ASN A 44 -11.43 -15.34 10.01
N SER A 45 -10.68 -14.33 10.47
CA SER A 45 -9.77 -14.46 11.61
C SER A 45 -10.46 -14.30 12.97
N LEU A 46 -11.76 -13.94 12.97
CA LEU A 46 -12.53 -13.60 14.15
C LEU A 46 -13.68 -14.59 14.39
N PRO A 47 -14.00 -14.90 15.65
CA PRO A 47 -15.28 -15.52 16.02
C PRO A 47 -16.48 -14.69 15.54
N ALA A 48 -17.60 -15.36 15.22
CA ALA A 48 -18.79 -14.72 14.64
C ALA A 48 -19.36 -13.57 15.49
N ASP A 49 -19.28 -13.67 16.81
CA ASP A 49 -19.71 -12.67 17.79
C ASP A 49 -18.78 -11.44 17.85
N ALA A 50 -17.53 -11.59 17.42
CA ALA A 50 -16.52 -10.52 17.44
C ALA A 50 -16.29 -9.84 16.08
N VAL A 51 -16.87 -10.36 14.98
CA VAL A 51 -16.66 -9.82 13.62
C VAL A 51 -17.01 -8.34 13.53
N GLY A 52 -18.12 -7.90 14.13
CA GLY A 52 -18.54 -6.50 14.10
C GLY A 52 -17.52 -5.56 14.74
N GLY A 53 -17.02 -5.90 15.93
CA GLY A 53 -16.00 -5.11 16.63
C GLY A 53 -14.66 -5.11 15.88
N GLY A 54 -14.21 -6.28 15.42
CA GLY A 54 -12.95 -6.40 14.69
C GLY A 54 -12.96 -5.67 13.35
N MET A 55 -14.08 -5.71 12.61
CA MET A 55 -14.24 -4.95 11.37
C MET A 55 -14.36 -3.44 11.62
N GLY A 56 -14.86 -3.02 12.78
CA GLY A 56 -14.78 -1.63 13.23
C GLY A 56 -13.34 -1.15 13.40
N ILE A 57 -12.48 -1.96 14.04
CA ILE A 57 -11.04 -1.66 14.19
C ILE A 57 -10.34 -1.64 12.82
N TYR A 58 -10.61 -2.64 11.97
CA TYR A 58 -10.07 -2.71 10.60
C TYR A 58 -10.41 -1.45 9.80
N SER A 59 -11.68 -1.03 9.85
CA SER A 59 -12.14 0.18 9.16
C SER A 59 -11.55 1.46 9.78
N GLY A 60 -11.42 1.51 11.11
CA GLY A 60 -10.76 2.60 11.82
C GLY A 60 -9.30 2.78 11.40
N ALA A 61 -8.56 1.68 11.26
CA ALA A 61 -7.19 1.71 10.76
C ALA A 61 -7.13 2.22 9.30
N PHE A 62 -8.09 1.82 8.45
CA PHE A 62 -8.18 2.32 7.09
C PHE A 62 -8.46 3.83 7.04
N PHE A 63 -9.40 4.33 7.85
CA PHE A 63 -9.67 5.76 7.96
C PHE A 63 -8.47 6.56 8.47
N LEU A 64 -7.76 6.03 9.47
CA LEU A 64 -6.54 6.64 9.97
C LEU A 64 -5.49 6.74 8.86
N GLY A 65 -5.27 5.66 8.11
CA GLY A 65 -4.37 5.67 6.95
C GLY A 65 -4.80 6.67 5.86
N ALA A 66 -6.11 6.77 5.59
CA ALA A 66 -6.67 7.67 4.59
C ALA A 66 -6.49 9.17 4.95
N GLY A 67 -6.45 9.51 6.25
CA GLY A 67 -6.15 10.87 6.71
C GLY A 67 -4.66 11.15 6.87
N THR A 68 -3.93 10.25 7.54
CA THR A 68 -2.50 10.43 7.86
C THR A 68 -1.63 10.39 6.61
N GLY A 69 -1.94 9.51 5.64
CA GLY A 69 -1.16 9.38 4.40
C GLY A 69 -1.06 10.69 3.61
N PRO A 70 -2.18 11.29 3.20
CA PRO A 70 -2.18 12.59 2.51
C PRO A 70 -1.54 13.72 3.31
N ALA A 71 -1.69 13.73 4.64
CA ALA A 71 -1.04 14.74 5.49
C ALA A 71 0.49 14.64 5.44
N LEU A 72 1.05 13.43 5.59
CA LEU A 72 2.50 13.20 5.52
C LEU A 72 3.06 13.50 4.13
N ILE A 73 2.40 13.03 3.07
CA ILE A 73 2.84 13.27 1.70
C ILE A 73 2.67 14.74 1.31
N GLY A 74 1.62 15.41 1.80
CA GLY A 74 1.42 16.85 1.61
C GLY A 74 2.50 17.69 2.30
N ALA A 75 2.89 17.34 3.52
CA ALA A 75 4.00 18.00 4.22
C ALA A 75 5.34 17.79 3.48
N LEU A 76 5.60 16.57 2.99
CA LEU A 76 6.77 16.31 2.14
C LEU A 76 6.73 17.14 0.86
N LEU A 77 5.60 17.18 0.17
CA LEU A 77 5.43 17.95 -1.06
C LEU A 77 5.70 19.44 -0.81
N ALA A 78 5.16 20.01 0.27
CA ALA A 78 5.41 21.39 0.64
C ALA A 78 6.89 21.67 0.91
N ALA A 79 7.56 20.81 1.68
CA ALA A 79 8.99 20.93 1.94
C ALA A 79 9.84 20.81 0.66
N ARG A 80 9.47 19.94 -0.28
CA ARG A 80 10.14 19.80 -1.58
C ARG A 80 9.95 21.03 -2.47
N GLN A 81 8.75 21.63 -2.46
CA GLN A 81 8.48 22.87 -3.18
C GLN A 81 9.30 24.04 -2.63
N GLU A 82 9.37 24.17 -1.30
CA GLU A 82 10.16 25.23 -0.64
C GLU A 82 11.66 25.08 -0.88
N ALA A 83 12.17 23.85 -0.90
CA ALA A 83 13.59 23.59 -1.16
C ALA A 83 14.03 23.91 -2.59
N GLY A 84 13.11 23.97 -3.56
CA GLY A 84 13.43 24.25 -4.98
C GLY A 84 14.44 23.27 -5.61
N ALA A 85 14.57 22.08 -5.05
CA ALA A 85 15.63 21.14 -5.37
C ALA A 85 15.29 20.25 -6.58
N VAL A 86 16.33 19.73 -7.24
CA VAL A 86 16.22 18.76 -8.33
C VAL A 86 15.50 17.49 -7.86
N ALA A 87 14.81 16.81 -8.78
CA ALA A 87 14.09 15.56 -8.51
C ALA A 87 15.01 14.50 -7.90
N ILE A 88 14.48 13.77 -6.91
CA ILE A 88 15.14 12.61 -6.30
C ILE A 88 15.06 11.41 -7.24
N ASN A 89 13.95 11.29 -7.99
CA ASN A 89 13.79 10.26 -9.00
C ASN A 89 14.72 10.54 -10.20
N PRO A 90 15.76 9.71 -10.44
CA PRO A 90 16.70 9.94 -11.54
C PRO A 90 16.07 9.70 -12.92
N LEU A 91 14.93 9.01 -12.99
CA LEU A 91 14.21 8.77 -14.24
C LEU A 91 13.23 9.89 -14.59
N TYR A 92 13.06 10.88 -13.72
CA TYR A 92 12.15 12.00 -13.93
C TYR A 92 12.80 13.12 -14.72
N THR A 93 12.11 13.62 -15.76
CA THR A 93 12.67 14.59 -16.71
C THR A 93 11.78 15.81 -16.99
N LEU A 94 10.68 15.97 -16.25
CA LEU A 94 9.74 17.10 -16.43
C LEU A 94 9.94 18.17 -15.33
N ASP A 95 9.13 19.22 -15.34
CA ASP A 95 9.31 20.42 -14.50
C ASP A 95 8.50 20.41 -13.18
N ALA A 96 8.03 19.25 -12.73
CA ALA A 96 7.23 19.08 -11.51
C ALA A 96 7.91 18.12 -10.50
N ALA A 97 9.21 18.33 -10.27
CA ALA A 97 10.04 17.51 -9.39
C ALA A 97 9.44 17.22 -7.99
N PRO A 98 8.84 18.20 -7.28
CA PRO A 98 8.23 17.95 -5.97
C PRO A 98 7.10 16.90 -6.00
N TYR A 99 6.30 16.89 -7.07
CA TYR A 99 5.23 15.89 -7.25
C TYR A 99 5.79 14.51 -7.58
N SER A 100 6.84 14.44 -8.40
CA SER A 100 7.53 13.17 -8.69
C SER A 100 8.03 12.53 -7.39
N ASP A 101 8.67 13.31 -6.53
CA ASP A 101 9.24 12.84 -5.27
C ASP A 101 8.16 12.42 -4.27
N ALA A 102 7.04 13.15 -4.20
CA ALA A 102 5.91 12.80 -3.37
C ALA A 102 5.32 11.43 -3.74
N PHE A 103 5.13 11.16 -5.04
CA PHE A 103 4.69 9.85 -5.50
C PHE A 103 5.76 8.77 -5.30
N LEU A 104 7.04 9.09 -5.47
CA LEU A 104 8.13 8.14 -5.20
C LEU A 104 8.12 7.69 -3.74
N ALA A 105 7.98 8.63 -2.80
CA ALA A 105 7.86 8.35 -1.38
C ALA A 105 6.60 7.51 -1.08
N LEU A 106 5.47 7.84 -1.69
CA LEU A 106 4.23 7.09 -1.52
C LEU A 106 4.36 5.63 -2.02
N ALA A 107 5.16 5.37 -3.06
CA ALA A 107 5.36 4.04 -3.61
C ALA A 107 6.07 3.07 -2.63
N VAL A 108 6.80 3.60 -1.64
CA VAL A 108 7.53 2.82 -0.63
C VAL A 108 6.57 2.07 0.30
N ALA A 109 5.47 2.70 0.73
CA ALA A 109 4.53 2.09 1.67
C ALA A 109 3.95 0.74 1.18
N PRO A 110 3.36 0.63 -0.02
CA PRO A 110 2.88 -0.65 -0.51
C PRO A 110 4.00 -1.62 -0.90
N LEU A 111 5.22 -1.14 -1.17
CA LEU A 111 6.37 -2.02 -1.35
C LEU A 111 6.76 -2.70 -0.03
N ILE A 112 6.80 -1.96 1.07
CA ILE A 112 7.01 -2.51 2.42
C ILE A 112 5.91 -3.52 2.76
N ALA A 113 4.64 -3.17 2.49
CA ALA A 113 3.51 -4.07 2.72
C ALA A 113 3.63 -5.37 1.90
N LEU A 114 4.08 -5.29 0.65
CA LEU A 114 4.34 -6.46 -0.18
C LEU A 114 5.44 -7.35 0.40
N ILE A 115 6.57 -6.76 0.82
CA ILE A 115 7.68 -7.50 1.44
C ILE A 115 7.20 -8.21 2.72
N ALA A 116 6.45 -7.51 3.59
CA ALA A 116 5.89 -8.10 4.79
C ALA A 116 4.95 -9.27 4.47
N ALA A 117 4.05 -9.11 3.48
CA ALA A 117 3.14 -10.16 3.06
C ALA A 117 3.87 -11.42 2.52
N LEU A 118 4.94 -11.23 1.75
CA LEU A 118 5.78 -12.33 1.27
C LEU A 118 6.49 -13.06 2.41
N GLY A 119 6.96 -12.33 3.42
CA GLY A 119 7.58 -12.91 4.63
C GLY A 119 6.60 -13.78 5.43
N LEU A 120 5.35 -13.34 5.59
CA LEU A 120 4.31 -14.10 6.29
C LEU A 120 3.97 -15.42 5.58
N ARG A 121 3.99 -15.44 4.24
CA ARG A 121 3.71 -16.65 3.45
C ARG A 121 4.71 -17.79 3.69
N GLY A 122 5.97 -17.46 3.99
CA GLY A 122 7.02 -18.45 4.26
C GLY A 122 6.88 -19.17 5.61
N GLY A 123 6.28 -18.52 6.62
CA GLY A 123 6.12 -19.08 7.96
C GLY A 123 4.96 -20.09 8.08
N SER A 124 3.91 -19.95 7.28
CA SER A 124 2.71 -20.79 7.38
C SER A 124 2.90 -22.23 6.89
N THR A 125 3.93 -22.51 6.10
CA THR A 125 4.25 -23.87 5.62
C THR A 125 5.04 -24.72 6.63
N GLY A 126 5.60 -24.12 7.68
CA GLY A 126 6.44 -24.83 8.67
C GLY A 126 5.70 -25.56 9.79
N ASN A 127 4.39 -25.31 10.00
CA ASN A 127 3.66 -25.78 11.19
C ASN A 127 2.71 -26.97 10.96
N ARG A 128 2.88 -27.72 9.85
CA ARG A 128 2.01 -28.87 9.49
C ARG A 128 2.55 -30.25 9.94
N HIS A 129 3.38 -30.30 10.97
CA HIS A 129 3.80 -31.56 11.58
C HIS A 129 3.78 -31.51 13.10
N SER A 130 2.64 -31.88 13.68
CA SER A 130 2.56 -32.83 14.79
C SER A 130 1.11 -32.92 15.29
N THR A 131 0.29 -33.74 14.63
CA THR A 131 -0.85 -34.37 15.30
C THR A 131 -0.32 -35.71 15.81
N PRO A 132 -0.09 -35.92 17.11
CA PRO A 132 0.12 -37.27 17.61
C PRO A 132 -1.23 -37.97 17.61
N ASP A 133 -1.32 -39.08 16.86
CA ASP A 133 -2.37 -40.08 17.01
C ASP A 133 -2.50 -40.45 18.50
N ARG A 134 -3.58 -39.98 19.13
CA ARG A 134 -4.08 -40.54 20.38
C ARG A 134 -5.41 -41.23 20.11
N GLU A 135 -5.32 -42.32 19.35
CA GLU A 135 -6.19 -43.47 19.51
C GLU A 135 -5.32 -44.70 19.72
N ARG A 136 -5.30 -45.17 20.97
CA ARG A 136 -5.20 -46.58 21.42
C ARG A 136 -4.78 -46.59 22.89
N ARG A 137 -5.78 -46.58 23.78
CA ARG A 137 -5.95 -47.49 24.92
C ARG A 137 -7.17 -47.09 25.72
#